data_AF-A0A0M8YIP6-F1
#
_entry.id   AF-A0A0M8YIP6-F1
#
_cell.length_a   1.000
_cell.length_b   1.000
_cell.length_c   1.000
_cell.angle_alpha   90.00
_cell.angle_beta   90.00
_cell.angle_gamma   90.00
#
_symmetry.space_group_name_H-M   'P 1'
#
loop_
_entity.id
_entity.type
_entity.pdbx_description
1 polymer ?
#
loop_
_entity_poly.entity_id
_entity_poly.type
_entity_poly.pdbx_seq_one_letter_code
_entity_poly.pdbx_strand_id
1 'polypeptide(L)'
;MSFDQQSARIAPPEIVAFIEAVIGHNWEKEQTDYHEQDPDHRSGHVFGAMCAILGWLESPGELVQFHETLGSDADRHRYTLVRFYRRGEHTFRVRTQRDSYAEQSFAVAEVLTAAREWTEVVNNDPSNWHSSTSIYGDRGTTVHPEPGFDTLRRIADALAREATLIVPA
;
A
#
# COMPACT_ATOMS: atom_id res chain seq x y z
N MET A 1 -5.31 -11.43 -22.34
CA MET A 1 -4.01 -11.57 -21.66
C MET A 1 -4.01 -10.55 -20.54
N SER A 2 -4.15 -11.03 -19.31
CA SER A 2 -4.23 -10.18 -18.11
C SER A 2 -2.81 -9.77 -17.75
N PHE A 3 -2.55 -8.47 -17.62
CA PHE A 3 -1.32 -8.00 -17.00
C PHE A 3 -1.42 -8.32 -15.51
N ASP A 4 -0.58 -9.25 -15.04
CA ASP A 4 -0.31 -9.43 -13.62
C ASP A 4 0.14 -8.08 -13.06
N GLN A 5 -0.67 -7.46 -12.21
CA GLN A 5 -0.24 -6.39 -11.33
C GLN A 5 0.71 -7.00 -10.30
N GLN A 6 1.96 -7.14 -10.70
CA GLN A 6 3.08 -7.47 -9.83
C GLN A 6 3.11 -6.43 -8.70
N SER A 7 2.90 -6.91 -7.47
CA SER A 7 3.01 -6.12 -6.26
C SER A 7 4.27 -5.26 -6.31
N ALA A 8 4.13 -3.94 -6.09
CA ALA A 8 5.25 -3.03 -5.92
C ALA A 8 6.07 -3.48 -4.70
N ARG A 9 7.04 -4.38 -4.93
CA ARG A 9 8.12 -4.66 -3.99
C ARG A 9 8.87 -3.36 -3.82
N ILE A 10 8.96 -2.86 -2.57
CA ILE A 10 9.91 -1.80 -2.24
C ILE A 10 11.28 -2.31 -2.71
N ALA A 11 11.91 -1.58 -3.63
CA ALA A 11 13.26 -1.88 -4.07
C ALA A 11 14.19 -1.82 -2.84
N PRO A 12 15.11 -2.78 -2.66
CA PRO A 12 16.12 -2.69 -1.60
C PRO A 12 16.85 -1.34 -1.62
N PRO A 13 17.32 -0.80 -0.47
CA PRO A 13 17.95 0.52 -0.40
C PRO A 13 19.11 0.72 -1.39
N GLU A 14 19.86 -0.35 -1.65
CA GLU A 14 20.95 -0.35 -2.64
C GLU A 14 20.44 -0.21 -4.09
N ILE A 15 19.25 -0.71 -4.40
CA ILE A 15 18.61 -0.56 -5.70
C ILE A 15 18.04 0.87 -5.83
N VAL A 16 17.48 1.43 -4.77
CA VAL A 16 17.02 2.84 -4.75
C VAL A 16 18.20 3.79 -4.98
N ALA A 17 19.30 3.63 -4.24
CA ALA A 17 20.50 4.45 -4.41
C ALA A 17 21.12 4.31 -5.81
N PHE A 18 21.07 3.11 -6.40
CA PHE A 18 21.50 2.90 -7.78
C PHE A 18 20.61 3.65 -8.78
N ILE A 19 19.29 3.61 -8.61
CA ILE A 19 18.34 4.33 -9.47
C ILE A 19 18.55 5.85 -9.35
N GLU A 20 18.72 6.38 -8.14
CA GLU A 20 19.05 7.80 -7.91
C GLU A 20 20.33 8.22 -8.63
N ALA A 21 21.39 7.41 -8.53
CA ALA A 21 22.66 7.68 -9.20
C ALA A 21 22.52 7.67 -10.73
N VAL A 22 21.76 6.72 -11.28
CA VAL A 22 21.49 6.65 -12.73
C VAL A 22 20.68 7.87 -13.20
N ILE A 23 19.67 8.28 -12.45
CA ILE A 23 18.87 9.47 -12.77
C ILE A 23 19.74 10.71 -12.72
N GLY A 24 20.48 10.92 -11.63
CA GLY A 24 21.37 12.08 -11.47
C GLY A 24 22.43 12.15 -12.56
N HIS A 25 22.99 11.01 -12.98
CA HIS A 25 23.97 10.96 -14.06
C HIS A 25 23.41 11.39 -15.43
N ASN A 26 22.15 11.03 -15.72
CA ASN A 26 21.54 11.30 -17.02
C ASN A 26 20.73 12.59 -17.06
N TRP A 27 20.44 13.20 -15.91
CA TRP A 27 19.44 14.27 -15.77
C TRP A 27 19.63 15.44 -16.73
N GLU A 28 20.79 16.08 -16.68
CA GLU A 28 21.04 17.29 -17.48
C GLU A 28 20.97 17.01 -18.97
N LYS A 29 21.53 15.89 -19.42
CA LYS A 29 21.54 15.51 -20.84
C LYS A 29 20.13 15.22 -21.36
N GLU A 30 19.37 14.43 -20.62
CA GLU A 30 18.00 14.05 -21.01
C GLU A 30 17.04 15.25 -20.91
N GLN A 31 17.26 16.16 -19.94
CA GLN A 31 16.52 17.41 -19.83
C GLN A 31 16.76 18.32 -21.03
N THR A 32 18.02 18.51 -21.43
CA THR A 32 18.37 19.32 -22.59
C THR A 32 17.78 18.75 -23.86
N ASP A 33 17.94 17.45 -24.11
CA ASP A 33 17.37 16.77 -25.29
C ASP A 33 15.84 16.90 -25.33
N TYR A 34 15.17 16.71 -24.19
CA TYR A 34 13.72 16.87 -24.07
C TYR A 34 13.23 18.28 -24.46
N HIS A 35 14.00 19.31 -24.11
CA HIS A 35 13.65 20.70 -24.42
C HIS A 35 13.98 21.10 -25.87
N GLU A 36 14.97 20.46 -26.49
CA GLU A 36 15.36 20.67 -27.88
C GLU A 36 14.42 19.95 -28.87
N GLN A 37 13.74 18.88 -28.43
CA GLN A 37 12.78 18.15 -29.25
C GLN A 37 11.47 18.90 -29.46
N ASP A 38 10.89 18.72 -30.66
CA ASP A 38 9.54 19.17 -31.00
C ASP A 38 8.51 18.58 -30.02
N PRO A 39 7.64 19.40 -29.38
CA PRO A 39 6.59 18.94 -28.49
C PRO A 39 5.78 17.73 -28.97
N ASP A 40 5.49 17.63 -30.27
CA ASP A 40 4.71 16.53 -30.84
C ASP A 40 5.46 15.19 -30.86
N HIS A 41 6.79 15.23 -30.67
CA HIS A 41 7.68 14.06 -30.64
C HIS A 41 8.15 13.69 -29.22
N ARG A 42 7.71 14.41 -28.17
CA ARG A 42 8.14 14.19 -26.78
C ARG A 42 7.46 13.00 -26.08
N SER A 43 6.47 12.38 -26.72
CA SER A 43 5.75 11.23 -26.18
C SER A 43 6.70 10.04 -25.98
N GLY A 44 6.81 9.56 -24.73
CA GLY A 44 7.69 8.43 -24.40
C GLY A 44 9.17 8.79 -24.24
N HIS A 45 9.52 10.08 -24.16
CA HIS A 45 10.89 10.50 -23.90
C HIS A 45 11.38 10.01 -22.53
N VAL A 46 12.65 9.61 -22.47
CA VAL A 46 13.31 9.08 -21.26
C VAL A 46 13.21 10.07 -20.10
N PHE A 47 13.35 11.36 -20.37
CA PHE A 47 13.16 12.42 -19.38
C PHE A 47 11.78 12.39 -18.70
N GLY A 48 10.71 12.09 -19.43
CA GLY A 48 9.36 11.95 -18.85
C GLY A 48 9.26 10.78 -17.86
N ALA A 49 9.91 9.66 -18.19
CA ALA A 49 10.02 8.52 -17.28
C ALA A 49 10.89 8.85 -16.04
N MET A 50 11.99 9.60 -16.22
CA MET A 50 12.85 10.06 -15.12
C MET A 50 12.11 10.98 -14.16
N CYS A 51 11.29 11.91 -14.67
CA CYS A 51 10.42 12.76 -13.84
C CYS A 51 9.41 11.92 -13.03
N ALA A 52 8.82 10.88 -13.63
CA ALA A 52 7.90 9.98 -12.92
C ALA A 52 8.62 9.16 -11.83
N ILE A 53 9.83 8.68 -12.10
CA ILE A 53 10.63 7.95 -11.10
C ILE A 53 11.12 8.88 -9.99
N LEU A 54 11.51 10.11 -10.29
CA LEU A 54 11.83 11.11 -9.26
C LEU A 54 10.60 11.47 -8.43
N GLY A 55 9.43 11.68 -9.04
CA GLY A 55 8.20 11.89 -8.26
C GLY A 55 7.85 10.71 -7.36
N TRP A 56 8.27 9.49 -7.72
CA TRP A 56 8.17 8.30 -6.87
C TRP A 56 9.22 8.28 -5.74
N LEU A 57 10.46 8.68 -6.02
CA LEU A 57 11.56 8.77 -5.04
C LEU A 57 11.35 9.92 -4.03
N GLU A 58 10.88 11.07 -4.51
CA GLU A 58 10.61 12.29 -3.76
C GLU A 58 9.23 12.24 -3.07
N SER A 59 8.52 11.12 -3.18
CA SER A 59 7.19 10.96 -2.60
C SER A 59 7.26 11.21 -1.09
N PRO A 60 6.48 12.15 -0.52
CA PRO A 60 6.76 12.67 0.80
C PRO A 60 6.41 11.62 1.86
N GLY A 61 7.38 11.38 2.75
CA GLY A 61 7.26 10.51 3.93
C GLY A 61 7.20 9.02 3.59
N GLU A 62 8.16 8.26 4.10
CA GLU A 62 8.00 6.81 4.21
C GLU A 62 6.68 6.53 4.96
N LEU A 63 5.86 5.63 4.42
CA LEU A 63 4.66 5.16 5.12
C LEU A 63 5.12 4.25 6.28
N VAL A 64 5.11 4.79 7.50
CA VAL A 64 5.59 4.08 8.68
C VAL A 64 4.41 3.51 9.45
N GLN A 65 4.39 2.19 9.64
CA GLN A 65 3.50 1.57 10.60
C GLN A 65 4.06 1.75 12.02
N PHE A 66 3.29 2.37 12.92
CA PHE A 66 3.78 2.74 14.25
C PHE A 66 2.97 2.12 15.40
N HIS A 67 1.78 1.59 15.13
CA HIS A 67 0.98 0.90 16.15
C HIS A 67 0.11 -0.22 15.56
N GLU A 68 -0.05 -1.30 16.31
CA GLU A 68 -0.87 -2.46 15.96
C GLU A 68 -1.66 -2.91 17.20
N THR A 69 -2.92 -3.26 16.98
CA THR A 69 -3.79 -3.88 17.99
C THR A 69 -4.43 -5.13 17.39
N LEU A 70 -4.34 -6.24 18.13
CA LEU A 70 -5.03 -7.49 17.84
C LEU A 70 -6.23 -7.62 18.77
N GLY A 71 -7.35 -8.04 18.21
CA GLY A 71 -8.56 -8.38 18.95
C GLY A 71 -8.98 -9.80 18.61
N SER A 72 -9.23 -10.61 19.63
CA SER A 72 -9.91 -11.89 19.53
C SER A 72 -11.22 -11.78 20.30
N ASP A 73 -12.35 -12.08 19.64
CA ASP A 73 -13.65 -12.08 20.30
C ASP A 73 -13.84 -13.39 21.10
N ALA A 74 -14.89 -13.46 21.92
CA ALA A 74 -15.31 -14.70 22.56
C ALA A 74 -15.68 -15.78 21.50
N ASP A 75 -16.09 -15.35 20.31
CA ASP A 75 -16.12 -16.22 19.15
C ASP A 75 -14.70 -16.45 18.63
N ARG A 76 -14.21 -17.68 18.82
CA ARG A 76 -12.90 -18.17 18.36
C ARG A 76 -12.65 -18.04 16.85
N HIS A 77 -13.69 -17.76 16.05
CA HIS A 77 -13.60 -17.57 14.61
C HIS A 77 -13.74 -16.12 14.17
N ARG A 78 -13.94 -15.19 15.12
CA ARG A 78 -13.90 -13.76 14.87
C ARG A 78 -12.63 -13.16 15.44
N TYR A 79 -11.87 -12.49 14.59
CA TYR A 79 -10.70 -11.75 15.02
C TYR A 79 -10.47 -10.50 14.17
N THR A 80 -9.89 -9.49 14.81
CA THR A 80 -9.76 -8.14 14.28
C THR A 80 -8.32 -7.68 14.43
N LEU A 81 -7.81 -7.00 13.41
CA LEU A 81 -6.53 -6.33 13.40
C LEU A 81 -6.77 -4.85 13.08
N VAL A 82 -6.19 -3.98 13.90
CA VAL A 82 -6.14 -2.53 13.65
C VAL A 82 -4.68 -2.12 13.58
N ARG A 83 -4.24 -1.55 12.44
CA ARG A 83 -2.90 -0.99 12.28
C ARG A 83 -2.97 0.50 11.99
N PHE A 84 -2.06 1.25 12.58
CA PHE A 84 -1.93 2.69 12.36
C PHE A 84 -0.64 2.99 11.61
N TYR A 85 -0.78 3.87 10.63
CA TYR A 85 0.31 4.28 9.75
C TYR A 85 0.41 5.80 9.73
N ARG A 86 1.61 6.30 9.48
CA ARG A 86 1.85 7.73 9.30
C ARG A 86 2.63 7.96 8.01
N ARG A 87 2.22 8.99 7.27
CA ARG A 87 2.94 9.52 6.12
C ARG A 87 2.79 11.04 6.13
N GLY A 88 3.89 11.76 6.29
CA GLY A 88 3.86 13.21 6.49
C GLY A 88 2.98 13.61 7.68
N GLU A 89 2.01 14.49 7.42
CA GLU A 89 1.02 14.94 8.41
C GLU A 89 -0.17 14.00 8.54
N HIS A 90 -0.37 13.08 7.60
CA HIS A 90 -1.51 12.18 7.59
C HIS A 90 -1.29 10.96 8.48
N THR A 91 -2.32 10.65 9.27
CA THR A 91 -2.41 9.42 10.04
C THR A 91 -3.51 8.57 9.43
N PHE A 92 -3.17 7.32 9.11
CA PHE A 92 -4.11 6.33 8.61
C PHE A 92 -4.35 5.28 9.68
N ARG A 93 -5.57 4.75 9.71
CA ARG A 93 -5.94 3.56 10.46
C ARG A 93 -6.53 2.56 9.48
N VAL A 94 -6.01 1.34 9.50
CA VAL A 94 -6.57 0.23 8.75
C VAL A 94 -7.22 -0.73 9.73
N ARG A 95 -8.53 -0.95 9.57
CA ARG A 95 -9.29 -1.92 10.35
C ARG A 95 -9.62 -3.12 9.47
N THR A 96 -9.26 -4.29 9.93
CA THR A 96 -9.54 -5.56 9.25
C THR A 96 -10.16 -6.52 10.25
N GLN A 97 -11.25 -7.19 9.86
CA GLN A 97 -11.93 -8.18 10.67
C GLN A 97 -12.26 -9.36 9.81
N ARG A 98 -11.87 -10.55 10.27
CA ARG A 98 -12.34 -11.81 9.74
C ARG A 98 -13.38 -12.38 10.69
N ASP A 99 -14.50 -12.77 10.11
CA ASP A 99 -15.58 -13.51 10.77
C ASP A 99 -15.77 -14.88 10.11
N SER A 100 -16.51 -15.80 10.72
CA SER A 100 -16.96 -17.03 10.05
C SER A 100 -17.81 -16.74 8.80
N TYR A 101 -18.61 -15.66 8.85
CA TYR A 101 -19.48 -15.21 7.78
C TYR A 101 -18.79 -14.10 6.98
N ALA A 102 -18.68 -14.27 5.67
CA ALA A 102 -17.99 -13.30 4.81
C ALA A 102 -18.66 -11.93 4.86
N GLU A 103 -19.99 -11.89 4.91
CA GLU A 103 -20.79 -10.66 5.03
C GLU A 103 -20.58 -9.88 6.33
N GLN A 104 -19.96 -10.49 7.35
CA GLN A 104 -19.60 -9.84 8.63
C GLN A 104 -18.12 -9.48 8.71
N SER A 105 -17.35 -9.79 7.68
CA SER A 105 -15.94 -9.44 7.57
C SER A 105 -15.79 -8.08 6.88
N PHE A 106 -14.70 -7.38 7.15
CA PHE A 106 -14.41 -6.10 6.48
C PHE A 106 -12.91 -5.81 6.47
N ALA A 107 -12.48 -4.97 5.54
CA ALA A 107 -11.13 -4.42 5.48
C ALA A 107 -11.22 -2.98 4.93
N VAL A 108 -10.83 -2.00 5.74
CA VAL A 108 -11.00 -0.58 5.41
C VAL A 108 -9.80 0.24 5.89
N ALA A 109 -9.29 1.12 5.03
CA ALA A 109 -8.35 2.16 5.39
C ALA A 109 -9.07 3.50 5.54
N GLU A 110 -8.78 4.18 6.64
CA GLU A 110 -9.37 5.45 7.03
C GLU A 110 -8.25 6.46 7.27
N VAL A 111 -8.47 7.72 6.92
CA VAL A 111 -7.57 8.84 7.25
C VAL A 111 -8.16 9.66 8.39
N LEU A 112 -7.31 10.13 9.31
CA LEU A 112 -7.69 11.08 10.35
C LEU A 112 -7.77 12.48 9.76
N THR A 113 -8.96 13.08 9.78
CA THR A 113 -9.18 14.44 9.26
C THR A 113 -8.83 15.52 10.29
N ALA A 114 -8.76 16.77 9.85
CA ALA A 114 -8.57 17.93 10.73
C ALA A 114 -9.69 18.09 11.77
N ALA A 115 -10.89 17.57 11.48
CA ALA A 115 -12.02 17.51 12.42
C ALA A 115 -11.84 16.43 13.51
N ARG A 116 -10.74 15.66 13.47
CA ARG A 116 -10.45 14.50 14.34
C ARG A 116 -11.43 13.35 14.15
N GLU A 117 -11.89 13.17 12.92
CA GLU A 117 -12.76 12.07 12.52
C GLU A 117 -12.02 11.11 11.59
N TRP A 118 -12.35 9.83 11.66
CA TRP A 118 -11.84 8.82 10.73
C TRP A 118 -12.75 8.77 9.51
N THR A 119 -12.22 9.06 8.34
CA THR A 119 -12.95 9.01 7.07
C THR A 119 -12.40 7.86 6.23
N GLU A 120 -13.30 6.99 5.77
CA GLU A 120 -12.94 5.91 4.84
C GLU A 120 -12.36 6.48 3.54
N VAL A 121 -11.22 5.93 3.14
CA VAL A 121 -10.51 6.29 1.90
C VAL A 121 -10.63 5.17 0.89
N VAL A 122 -10.42 3.93 1.34
CA VAL A 122 -10.46 2.74 0.50
C VAL A 122 -10.84 1.51 1.32
N ASN A 123 -11.52 0.56 0.69
CA ASN A 123 -11.91 -0.71 1.29
C ASN A 123 -11.53 -1.88 0.36
N ASN A 124 -11.46 -3.08 0.95
CA ASN A 124 -11.29 -4.32 0.20
C ASN A 124 -12.41 -5.30 0.59
N ASP A 125 -13.27 -5.59 -0.40
CA ASP A 125 -14.42 -6.47 -0.22
C ASP A 125 -13.99 -7.86 0.29
N PRO A 126 -14.69 -8.43 1.30
CA PRO A 126 -14.38 -9.76 1.84
C PRO A 126 -14.30 -10.86 0.79
N SER A 127 -15.04 -10.79 -0.30
CA SER A 127 -15.00 -11.78 -1.38
C SER A 127 -13.60 -11.97 -1.99
N ASN A 128 -12.73 -10.96 -1.89
CA ASN A 128 -11.37 -11.01 -2.44
C ASN A 128 -10.38 -11.79 -1.57
N TRP A 129 -10.66 -11.99 -0.27
CA TRP A 129 -9.65 -12.47 0.68
C TRP A 129 -10.18 -13.41 1.77
N HIS A 130 -11.48 -13.43 2.04
CA HIS A 130 -12.06 -14.22 3.13
C HIS A 130 -11.80 -15.72 2.97
N SER A 131 -12.03 -16.23 1.76
CA SER A 131 -11.87 -17.65 1.42
C SER A 131 -10.41 -18.12 1.39
N SER A 132 -9.43 -17.22 1.43
CA SER A 132 -8.00 -17.54 1.49
C SER A 132 -7.39 -17.33 2.88
N THR A 133 -8.21 -16.95 3.86
CA THR A 133 -7.78 -16.57 5.20
C THR A 133 -8.14 -17.64 6.22
N SER A 134 -7.19 -17.97 7.11
CA SER A 134 -7.45 -18.97 8.18
C SER A 134 -8.66 -18.59 9.03
N ILE A 135 -9.41 -19.60 9.46
CA ILE A 135 -10.53 -19.41 10.38
C ILE A 135 -10.08 -19.10 11.82
N TYR A 136 -8.77 -19.15 12.08
CA TYR A 136 -8.13 -18.83 13.34
C TYR A 136 -7.11 -17.70 13.13
N GLY A 137 -7.06 -16.75 14.05
CA GLY A 137 -6.14 -15.60 13.95
C GLY A 137 -4.68 -15.99 14.14
N ASP A 138 -4.37 -16.83 15.12
CA ASP A 138 -3.02 -17.16 15.59
C ASP A 138 -2.39 -18.40 14.94
N ARG A 139 -3.15 -19.15 14.14
CA ARG A 139 -2.69 -20.38 13.52
C ARG A 139 -3.32 -20.65 12.16
N GLY A 140 -2.63 -21.43 11.34
CA GLY A 140 -3.15 -21.95 10.09
C GLY A 140 -4.08 -23.16 10.29
N THR A 141 -4.61 -23.64 9.17
CA THR A 141 -5.36 -24.88 8.99
C THR A 141 -4.78 -25.68 7.82
N THR A 142 -5.27 -26.89 7.58
CA THR A 142 -4.89 -27.68 6.40
C THR A 142 -5.17 -26.96 5.07
N VAL A 143 -6.22 -26.12 5.03
CA VAL A 143 -6.64 -25.38 3.82
C VAL A 143 -5.95 -24.01 3.73
N HIS A 144 -5.67 -23.39 4.87
CA HIS A 144 -5.03 -22.08 4.99
C HIS A 144 -3.82 -22.20 5.92
N PRO A 145 -2.65 -22.61 5.42
CA PRO A 145 -1.51 -22.99 6.27
C PRO A 145 -0.94 -21.83 7.09
N GLU A 146 -1.24 -20.60 6.71
CA GLU A 146 -0.79 -19.39 7.39
C GLU A 146 -1.78 -18.90 8.46
N PRO A 147 -1.30 -18.35 9.59
CA PRO A 147 -2.14 -17.66 10.56
C PRO A 147 -2.98 -16.54 9.94
N GLY A 148 -4.23 -16.41 10.41
CA GLY A 148 -5.15 -15.38 9.93
C GLY A 148 -4.63 -13.95 10.08
N PHE A 149 -3.95 -13.65 11.19
CA PHE A 149 -3.39 -12.33 11.43
C PHE A 149 -2.29 -11.94 10.43
N ASP A 150 -1.53 -12.90 9.89
CA ASP A 150 -0.50 -12.59 8.88
C ASP A 150 -1.15 -12.19 7.56
N THR A 151 -2.24 -12.87 7.17
CA THR A 151 -3.05 -12.45 6.02
C THR A 151 -3.66 -11.06 6.25
N LEU A 152 -4.25 -10.80 7.42
CA LEU A 152 -4.81 -9.48 7.73
C LEU A 152 -3.74 -8.38 7.72
N ARG A 153 -2.51 -8.65 8.19
CA ARG A 153 -1.39 -7.69 8.11
C ARG A 153 -1.05 -7.31 6.68
N ARG A 154 -0.99 -8.28 5.77
CA ARG A 154 -0.74 -8.01 4.34
C ARG A 154 -1.87 -7.19 3.71
N ILE A 155 -3.12 -7.52 4.03
CA ILE A 155 -4.28 -6.73 3.57
C ILE A 155 -4.17 -5.31 4.10
N ALA A 156 -3.82 -5.14 5.38
CA ALA A 156 -3.67 -3.83 5.99
C ALA A 156 -2.54 -3.01 5.32
N ASP A 157 -1.39 -3.62 5.06
CA ASP A 157 -0.28 -2.95 4.38
C ASP A 157 -0.61 -2.56 2.94
N ALA A 158 -1.36 -3.40 2.21
CA ALA A 158 -1.82 -3.10 0.87
C ALA A 158 -2.80 -1.91 0.86
N LEU A 159 -3.82 -1.95 1.74
CA LEU A 159 -4.81 -0.87 1.86
C LEU A 159 -4.19 0.44 2.33
N ALA A 160 -3.22 0.40 3.25
CA ALA A 160 -2.51 1.60 3.70
C ALA A 160 -1.76 2.26 2.54
N ARG A 161 -1.04 1.48 1.71
CA ARG A 161 -0.35 1.99 0.52
C ARG A 161 -1.33 2.58 -0.49
N GLU A 162 -2.45 1.90 -0.73
CA GLU A 162 -3.47 2.40 -1.65
C GLU A 162 -4.08 3.73 -1.16
N ALA A 163 -4.35 3.85 0.14
CA ALA A 163 -4.82 5.10 0.73
C ALA A 163 -3.83 6.25 0.52
N THR A 164 -2.52 5.99 0.49
CA THR A 164 -1.50 7.03 0.20
C THR A 164 -1.50 7.54 -1.24
N LEU A 165 -2.10 6.80 -2.18
CA LEU A 165 -2.27 7.24 -3.56
C LEU A 165 -3.47 8.21 -3.68
N ILE A 166 -4.46 8.07 -2.80
CA ILE A 166 -5.69 8.88 -2.78
C ILE A 166 -5.50 10.14 -1.93
N VAL A 167 -4.82 10.01 -0.79
CA VAL A 167 -4.45 11.12 0.10
C VAL A 167 -2.97 11.41 -0.09
N PRO A 168 -2.60 12.32 -1.02
CA PRO A 168 -1.22 12.73 -1.19
C PRO A 168 -0.72 13.45 0.07
N ALA A 169 0.58 13.37 0.31
CA ALA A 169 1.23 13.94 1.48
C ALA A 169 1.44 15.45 1.39
#